data_AF-A0A0Q6NG93-F1
#
_entry.id   AF-A0A0Q6NG93-F1
#
_cell.length_a   1.000
_cell.length_b   1.000
_cell.length_c   1.000
_cell.angle_alpha   90.00
_cell.angle_beta   90.00
_cell.angle_gamma   90.00
#
_symmetry.space_group_name_H-M   'P 1'
#
loop_
_entity.id
_entity.type
_entity.pdbx_description
1 polymer ?
#
loop_
_entity_poly.entity_id
_entity_poly.type
_entity_poly.pdbx_seq_one_letter_code
_entity_poly.pdbx_strand_id
1 'polypeptide(L)'
;MLVLASLTNLLTACTEGTREMPGSQANAVLAQLLQVEIDAEVGRMNPTWSPGLIPQAPDNARAWLSEIDDVVARCRYGPRNRSKHNLMEYDVTLRGGERINGVFSGQRCLYGVAQPLVMRVRFAQGRVGDVLTDGRERQAPVEAAVPELQKLAESVVRVDWMRRPALYFPPEKSAADIAREWEQGRR
;
A
#
# COMPACT_ATOMS: atom_id res chain seq x y z
N MET A 1 23.23 -18.55 -33.38
CA MET A 1 22.62 -17.58 -32.45
C MET A 1 22.26 -18.29 -31.15
N LEU A 2 23.20 -18.41 -30.21
CA LEU A 2 23.02 -19.23 -29.00
C LEU A 2 23.75 -18.63 -27.79
N VAL A 3 23.74 -17.29 -27.67
CA VAL A 3 24.49 -16.56 -26.63
C VAL A 3 23.63 -15.58 -25.83
N LEU A 4 22.37 -15.31 -26.22
CA LEU A 4 21.51 -14.35 -25.50
C LEU A 4 20.61 -14.95 -24.41
N ALA A 5 20.50 -16.27 -24.30
CA ALA A 5 19.64 -16.91 -23.28
C ALA A 5 20.30 -17.04 -21.89
N SER A 6 21.61 -16.80 -21.78
CA SER A 6 22.37 -17.08 -20.55
C SER A 6 22.50 -15.87 -19.61
N LEU A 7 22.15 -14.66 -20.06
CA LEU A 7 22.33 -13.43 -19.27
C LEU A 7 21.19 -13.13 -18.30
N THR A 8 20.00 -13.69 -18.50
CA THR A 8 18.86 -13.51 -17.57
C THR A 8 18.96 -14.39 -16.33
N ASN A 9 19.67 -15.53 -16.38
CA ASN A 9 19.84 -16.41 -15.22
C ASN A 9 20.96 -15.99 -14.26
N LEU A 10 21.85 -15.07 -14.67
CA LEU A 10 22.94 -14.58 -13.81
C LEU A 10 22.53 -13.42 -12.90
N LEU A 11 21.45 -12.68 -13.24
CA LEU A 11 20.95 -11.58 -12.42
C LEU A 11 20.04 -12.06 -11.28
N THR A 12 19.41 -13.24 -11.40
CA THR A 12 18.63 -13.88 -10.35
C THR A 12 19.47 -14.44 -9.20
N ALA A 13 20.78 -14.65 -9.41
CA ALA A 13 21.68 -15.19 -8.40
C ALA A 13 22.15 -14.13 -7.37
N CYS A 14 21.98 -12.84 -7.65
CA CYS A 14 22.40 -11.75 -6.74
C CYS A 14 21.26 -11.21 -5.87
N THR A 15 20.03 -11.69 -6.06
CA THR A 15 18.88 -11.40 -5.20
C THR A 15 18.44 -12.70 -4.57
N GLU A 16 19.02 -13.04 -3.41
CA GLU A 16 18.79 -14.31 -2.71
C GLU A 16 17.36 -14.45 -2.17
N GLY A 17 16.42 -14.75 -3.07
CA GLY A 17 15.11 -15.28 -2.74
C GLY A 17 14.09 -15.03 -3.85
N THR A 18 13.33 -16.09 -4.16
CA THR A 18 12.16 -15.98 -5.02
C THR A 18 11.11 -15.15 -4.28
N ARG A 19 10.61 -14.09 -4.92
CA ARG A 19 9.52 -13.28 -4.38
C ARG A 19 8.31 -14.18 -4.14
N GLU A 20 7.76 -14.14 -2.93
CA GLU A 20 6.59 -14.95 -2.61
C GLU A 20 5.38 -14.52 -3.44
N MET A 21 4.48 -15.46 -3.71
CA MET A 21 3.21 -15.19 -4.40
C MET A 21 2.07 -15.46 -3.43
N PRO A 22 1.00 -14.64 -3.44
CA PRO A 22 -0.22 -14.97 -2.73
C PRO A 22 -0.73 -16.34 -3.16
N GLY A 23 -1.22 -17.11 -2.19
CA GLY A 23 -1.99 -18.31 -2.49
C GLY A 23 -3.37 -17.98 -3.07
N SER A 24 -4.20 -19.01 -3.20
CA SER A 24 -5.55 -18.91 -3.76
C SER A 24 -6.66 -19.08 -2.72
N GLN A 25 -6.31 -19.18 -1.43
CA GLN A 25 -7.29 -19.42 -0.38
C GLN A 25 -7.98 -18.11 0.01
N ALA A 26 -9.30 -18.04 -0.16
CA ALA A 26 -10.07 -16.88 0.26
C ALA A 26 -10.16 -16.78 1.79
N ASN A 27 -10.04 -15.56 2.31
CA ASN A 27 -10.16 -15.27 3.73
C ASN A 27 -11.11 -14.07 3.96
N ALA A 28 -12.38 -14.38 4.27
CA ALA A 28 -13.43 -13.38 4.48
C ALA A 28 -13.18 -12.51 5.73
N VAL A 29 -12.51 -13.05 6.76
CA VAL A 29 -12.18 -12.29 7.98
C VAL A 29 -11.17 -11.20 7.65
N LEU A 30 -10.11 -11.52 6.90
CA LEU A 30 -9.14 -10.52 6.44
C LEU A 30 -9.78 -9.49 5.51
N ALA A 31 -10.70 -9.89 4.63
CA ALA A 31 -11.42 -8.96 3.78
C ALA A 31 -12.24 -7.94 4.59
N GLN A 32 -12.96 -8.41 5.62
CA GLN A 32 -13.75 -7.54 6.50
C GLN A 32 -12.86 -6.59 7.32
N LEU A 33 -11.80 -7.10 7.94
CA LEU A 33 -10.86 -6.29 8.71
C LEU A 33 -10.18 -5.24 7.82
N LEU A 34 -9.76 -5.63 6.62
CA LEU A 34 -9.14 -4.69 5.70
C LEU A 34 -10.12 -3.60 5.24
N GLN A 35 -11.39 -3.95 5.01
CA GLN A 35 -12.41 -2.95 4.68
C GLN A 35 -12.56 -1.92 5.81
N VAL A 36 -12.56 -2.36 7.08
CA VAL A 36 -12.60 -1.46 8.25
C VAL A 36 -11.38 -0.53 8.25
N GLU A 37 -10.18 -1.04 7.99
CA GLU A 37 -8.97 -0.20 7.99
C GLU A 37 -8.92 0.78 6.81
N ILE A 38 -9.43 0.39 5.64
CA ILE A 38 -9.61 1.30 4.50
C ILE A 38 -10.60 2.41 4.86
N ASP A 39 -11.74 2.06 5.46
CA ASP A 39 -12.75 3.05 5.85
C ASP A 39 -12.22 4.01 6.92
N ALA A 40 -11.45 3.50 7.87
CA ALA A 40 -10.79 4.30 8.90
C ALA A 40 -9.75 5.25 8.29
N GLU A 41 -8.93 4.77 7.34
CA GLU A 41 -7.92 5.61 6.69
C GLU A 41 -8.57 6.72 5.86
N VAL A 42 -9.60 6.42 5.07
CA VAL A 42 -10.36 7.45 4.34
C VAL A 42 -10.99 8.44 5.31
N GLY A 43 -11.52 7.98 6.45
CA GLY A 43 -12.06 8.85 7.49
C GLY A 43 -11.01 9.81 8.10
N ARG A 44 -9.76 9.35 8.26
CA ARG A 44 -8.63 10.18 8.72
C ARG A 44 -8.25 11.28 7.72
N MET A 45 -8.67 11.19 6.46
CA MET A 45 -8.43 12.23 5.45
C MET A 45 -9.37 13.44 5.58
N ASN A 46 -10.23 13.48 6.60
CA ASN A 46 -11.00 14.68 6.93
C ASN A 46 -10.05 15.79 7.45
N PRO A 47 -10.12 17.03 6.90
CA PRO A 47 -9.27 18.14 7.33
C PRO A 47 -9.37 18.51 8.82
N THR A 48 -10.46 18.16 9.50
CA THR A 48 -10.60 18.30 10.95
C THR A 48 -9.54 17.49 11.71
N TRP A 49 -9.17 16.31 11.20
CA TRP A 49 -8.21 15.40 11.83
C TRP A 49 -6.83 15.43 11.18
N SER A 50 -6.76 15.83 9.91
CA SER A 50 -5.53 15.95 9.13
C SER A 50 -5.42 17.36 8.52
N PRO A 51 -4.97 18.35 9.32
CA PRO A 51 -4.78 19.71 8.83
C PRO A 51 -3.89 19.74 7.59
N GLY A 52 -4.30 20.52 6.59
CA GLY A 52 -3.60 20.63 5.30
C GLY A 52 -4.26 19.86 4.16
N LEU A 53 -5.18 18.93 4.42
CA LEU A 53 -6.03 18.35 3.37
C LEU A 53 -7.17 19.29 2.98
N ILE A 54 -7.67 19.14 1.75
CA ILE A 54 -8.91 19.78 1.30
C ILE A 54 -10.14 18.97 1.74
N PRO A 55 -11.33 19.59 1.90
CA PRO A 55 -12.55 18.87 2.31
C PRO A 55 -12.94 17.69 1.42
N GLN A 56 -12.56 17.71 0.14
CA GLN A 56 -12.86 16.68 -0.86
C GLN A 56 -11.89 15.49 -0.80
N ALA A 57 -10.84 15.54 0.02
CA ALA A 57 -9.81 14.48 0.08
C ALA A 57 -10.39 13.08 0.34
N PRO A 58 -11.38 12.87 1.23
CA PRO A 58 -12.02 11.56 1.41
C PRO A 58 -12.73 11.05 0.14
N ASP A 59 -13.46 11.92 -0.57
CA ASP A 59 -14.18 11.54 -1.79
C ASP A 59 -13.21 11.20 -2.92
N ASN A 60 -12.12 11.96 -3.04
CA ASN A 60 -11.05 11.68 -4.00
C ASN A 60 -10.35 10.35 -3.70
N ALA A 61 -10.13 10.02 -2.42
CA ALA A 61 -9.64 8.70 -2.02
C ALA A 61 -10.60 7.57 -2.38
N ARG A 62 -11.92 7.77 -2.25
CA ARG A 62 -12.93 6.76 -2.67
C ARG A 62 -12.97 6.58 -4.20
N ALA A 63 -12.84 7.67 -4.95
CA ALA A 63 -12.73 7.62 -6.39
C ALA A 63 -11.49 6.83 -6.82
N TRP A 64 -10.32 7.11 -6.21
CA TRP A 64 -9.09 6.36 -6.41
C TRP A 64 -9.26 4.86 -6.15
N LEU A 65 -9.79 4.46 -4.98
CA LEU A 65 -10.01 3.05 -4.65
C LEU A 65 -10.91 2.34 -5.69
N SER A 66 -11.81 3.08 -6.35
CA SER A 66 -12.68 2.52 -7.39
C SER A 66 -11.95 2.21 -8.70
N GLU A 67 -10.82 2.88 -8.96
CA GLU A 67 -9.93 2.62 -10.10
C GLU A 67 -9.07 1.37 -9.89
N ILE A 68 -8.87 0.93 -8.65
CA ILE A 68 -8.07 -0.26 -8.32
C ILE A 68 -8.83 -1.53 -8.69
N ASP A 69 -8.14 -2.46 -9.36
CA ASP A 69 -8.60 -3.82 -9.60
C ASP A 69 -8.07 -4.76 -8.51
N ASP A 70 -6.76 -4.82 -8.32
CA ASP A 70 -6.14 -5.66 -7.30
C ASP A 70 -4.86 -5.07 -6.71
N VAL A 71 -4.54 -5.51 -5.49
CA VAL A 71 -3.29 -5.19 -4.78
C VAL A 71 -2.63 -6.48 -4.34
N VAL A 72 -1.36 -6.65 -4.66
CA VAL A 72 -0.53 -7.77 -4.17
C VAL A 72 0.43 -7.26 -3.11
N ALA A 73 0.27 -7.72 -1.86
CA ALA A 73 1.17 -7.47 -0.76
C ALA A 73 2.14 -8.64 -0.59
N ARG A 74 3.45 -8.33 -0.56
CA ARG A 74 4.52 -9.31 -0.40
C ARG A 74 5.86 -8.65 -0.14
N CYS A 75 6.77 -9.41 0.46
CA CYS A 75 8.15 -9.00 0.61
C CYS A 75 8.88 -8.89 -0.72
N ARG A 76 9.80 -7.92 -0.84
CA ARG A 76 10.60 -7.69 -2.05
C ARG A 76 11.43 -8.91 -2.48
N TYR A 77 12.06 -9.60 -1.53
CA TYR A 77 13.03 -10.68 -1.82
C TYR A 77 12.67 -12.04 -1.19
N GLY A 78 11.62 -12.15 -0.36
CA GLY A 78 11.16 -13.43 0.21
C GLY A 78 11.91 -13.89 1.48
N PRO A 79 11.61 -15.11 1.98
CA PRO A 79 11.96 -15.57 3.35
C PRO A 79 13.45 -15.80 3.61
N ARG A 80 14.21 -16.15 2.57
CA ARG A 80 15.66 -16.41 2.72
C ARG A 80 16.49 -15.13 2.79
N ASN A 81 15.91 -13.99 2.42
CA ASN A 81 16.62 -12.72 2.38
C ASN A 81 16.60 -12.01 3.75
N ARG A 82 17.79 -11.86 4.35
CA ARG A 82 17.98 -11.19 5.64
C ARG A 82 18.35 -9.71 5.53
N SER A 83 18.37 -9.15 4.32
CA SER A 83 18.73 -7.75 4.09
C SER A 83 17.75 -6.81 4.79
N LYS A 84 18.25 -5.67 5.27
CA LYS A 84 17.39 -4.55 5.70
C LYS A 84 16.51 -3.98 4.58
N HIS A 85 16.84 -4.31 3.33
CA HIS A 85 16.10 -3.94 2.13
C HIS A 85 15.04 -4.97 1.71
N ASN A 86 14.85 -6.05 2.48
CA ASN A 86 13.68 -6.91 2.32
C ASN A 86 12.47 -6.23 2.93
N LEU A 87 11.83 -5.37 2.14
CA LEU A 87 10.71 -4.53 2.54
C LEU A 87 9.39 -5.20 2.17
N MET A 88 8.36 -4.94 2.96
CA MET A 88 6.99 -5.24 2.56
C MET A 88 6.55 -4.20 1.54
N GLU A 89 6.06 -4.67 0.40
CA GLU A 89 5.68 -3.85 -0.75
C GLU A 89 4.32 -4.25 -1.29
N TYR A 90 3.65 -3.26 -1.87
CA TYR A 90 2.38 -3.41 -2.53
C TYR A 90 2.54 -3.13 -4.03
N ASP A 91 2.12 -4.10 -4.85
CA ASP A 91 1.97 -3.91 -6.28
C ASP A 91 0.47 -3.66 -6.54
N VAL A 92 0.12 -2.48 -7.07
CA VAL A 92 -1.27 -2.06 -7.33
C VAL A 92 -1.55 -2.16 -8.83
N THR A 93 -2.59 -2.90 -9.21
CA THR A 93 -3.12 -2.94 -10.58
C THR A 93 -4.40 -2.11 -10.66
N LEU A 94 -4.47 -1.21 -11.63
CA LEU A 94 -5.69 -0.45 -11.93
C LEU A 94 -6.55 -1.19 -12.96
N ARG A 95 -7.86 -0.96 -12.96
CA ARG A 95 -8.80 -1.54 -13.95
C ARG A 95 -8.44 -1.19 -15.40
N GLY A 96 -7.77 -0.06 -15.61
CA GLY A 96 -7.22 0.34 -16.91
C GLY A 96 -5.97 -0.44 -17.34
N GLY A 97 -5.46 -1.36 -16.51
CA GLY A 97 -4.28 -2.19 -16.77
C GLY A 97 -2.95 -1.58 -16.32
N GLU A 98 -2.92 -0.33 -15.87
CA GLU A 98 -1.72 0.29 -15.29
C GLU A 98 -1.28 -0.48 -14.02
N ARG A 99 0.03 -0.63 -13.84
CA ARG A 99 0.62 -1.23 -12.63
C ARG A 99 1.57 -0.26 -11.94
N ILE A 100 1.36 -0.10 -10.63
CA ILE A 100 2.21 0.67 -9.73
C ILE A 100 2.93 -0.33 -8.83
N ASN A 101 4.21 -0.57 -9.09
CA ASN A 101 4.97 -1.61 -8.40
C ASN A 101 5.76 -1.03 -7.22
N GLY A 102 5.98 -1.84 -6.19
CA GLY A 102 6.92 -1.50 -5.13
C GLY A 102 6.48 -0.33 -4.24
N VAL A 103 5.16 -0.14 -4.05
CA VAL A 103 4.65 0.83 -3.06
C VAL A 103 5.10 0.35 -1.68
N PHE A 104 6.02 1.10 -1.06
CA PHE A 104 6.63 0.70 0.19
C PHE A 104 5.67 0.90 1.37
N SER A 105 5.52 -0.13 2.22
CA SER A 105 4.64 -0.07 3.39
C SER A 105 5.21 0.67 4.61
N GLY A 106 6.49 1.03 4.59
CA GLY A 106 7.21 1.46 5.79
C GLY A 106 7.73 0.30 6.65
N GLN A 107 7.41 -0.96 6.32
CA GLN A 107 7.77 -2.13 7.12
C GLN A 107 8.83 -3.01 6.48
N ARG A 108 9.67 -3.60 7.32
CA ARG A 108 10.64 -4.63 6.94
C ARG A 108 10.01 -6.01 7.10
N CYS A 109 10.35 -6.92 6.20
CA CYS A 109 10.03 -8.32 6.35
C CYS A 109 11.04 -9.01 7.27
N LEU A 110 10.59 -9.38 8.47
CA LEU A 110 11.40 -9.99 9.51
C LEU A 110 10.88 -11.39 9.84
N TYR A 111 11.11 -12.35 8.93
CA TYR A 111 10.61 -13.72 9.03
C TYR A 111 11.00 -14.48 10.31
N GLY A 112 12.05 -14.06 11.02
CA GLY A 112 12.45 -14.62 12.32
C GLY A 112 11.68 -14.07 13.52
N VAL A 113 10.89 -13.02 13.34
CA VAL A 113 10.10 -12.36 14.40
C VAL A 113 8.61 -12.54 14.14
N ALA A 114 8.16 -12.27 12.92
CA ALA A 114 6.78 -12.44 12.48
C ALA A 114 6.78 -12.83 11.00
N GLN A 115 5.91 -13.78 10.62
CA GLN A 115 5.71 -14.12 9.22
C GLN A 115 4.88 -13.03 8.55
N PRO A 116 5.41 -12.28 7.57
CA PRO A 116 4.64 -11.25 6.88
C PRO A 116 3.50 -11.89 6.07
N LEU A 117 2.35 -11.23 6.01
CA LEU A 117 1.23 -11.72 5.23
C LEU A 117 1.50 -11.51 3.74
N VAL A 118 1.34 -12.59 2.97
CA VAL A 118 1.44 -12.55 1.52
C VAL A 118 0.04 -12.72 0.97
N MET A 119 -0.49 -11.66 0.38
CA MET A 119 -1.91 -11.57 0.08
C MET A 119 -2.19 -10.86 -1.25
N ARG A 120 -3.27 -11.26 -1.91
CA ARG A 120 -3.89 -10.53 -3.01
C ARG A 120 -5.23 -10.00 -2.52
N VAL A 121 -5.46 -8.72 -2.67
CA VAL A 121 -6.72 -8.05 -2.36
C VAL A 121 -7.36 -7.67 -3.69
N ARG A 122 -8.58 -8.14 -3.96
CA ARG A 122 -9.34 -7.64 -5.11
C ARG A 122 -10.32 -6.58 -4.65
N PHE A 123 -10.41 -5.52 -5.43
CA PHE A 123 -11.32 -4.42 -5.20
C PHE A 123 -12.51 -4.50 -6.17
N ALA A 124 -13.69 -4.23 -5.65
CA ALA A 124 -14.92 -4.06 -6.41
C ALA A 124 -15.57 -2.73 -6.02
N GLN A 125 -15.69 -1.80 -6.97
CA GLN A 125 -16.34 -0.49 -6.76
C GLN A 125 -15.81 0.27 -5.53
N GLY A 126 -14.48 0.29 -5.36
CA GLY A 126 -13.84 1.01 -4.26
C GLY A 126 -13.92 0.33 -2.90
N ARG A 127 -14.35 -0.93 -2.87
CA ARG A 127 -14.42 -1.77 -1.66
C ARG A 127 -13.60 -3.03 -1.81
N VAL A 128 -13.16 -3.58 -0.69
CA VAL A 128 -12.52 -4.89 -0.64
C VAL A 128 -13.56 -5.95 -1.00
N GLY A 129 -13.31 -6.69 -2.08
CA GLY A 129 -14.15 -7.79 -2.54
C GLY A 129 -13.70 -9.14 -1.97
N ASP A 130 -12.46 -9.54 -2.27
CA ASP A 130 -11.84 -10.73 -1.70
C ASP A 130 -10.40 -10.47 -1.25
N VAL A 131 -9.95 -11.32 -0.33
CA VAL A 131 -8.54 -11.42 0.08
C VAL A 131 -8.12 -12.87 -0.08
N LEU A 132 -7.09 -13.11 -0.88
CA LEU A 132 -6.50 -14.42 -1.13
C LEU A 132 -5.13 -14.51 -0.45
N THR A 133 -4.91 -15.59 0.31
CA THR A 133 -3.65 -15.84 1.04
C THR A 133 -3.14 -17.26 0.78
N ASP A 134 -1.95 -17.57 1.32
CA ASP A 134 -1.38 -18.91 1.36
C ASP A 134 -1.71 -19.70 2.65
N GLY A 135 -2.54 -19.12 3.54
CA GLY A 135 -2.98 -19.73 4.79
C GLY A 135 -2.08 -19.49 6.00
N ARG A 136 -0.94 -18.79 5.86
CA ARG A 136 -0.01 -18.53 6.98
C ARG A 136 -0.64 -17.71 8.11
N GLU A 137 -1.63 -16.89 7.80
CA GLU A 137 -2.33 -16.07 8.79
C GLU A 137 -2.99 -16.90 9.90
N ARG A 138 -3.31 -18.17 9.61
CA ARG A 138 -3.98 -19.10 10.55
C ARG A 138 -3.06 -19.62 11.65
N GLN A 139 -1.78 -19.29 11.61
CA GLN A 139 -0.80 -19.66 12.65
C GLN A 139 -0.82 -18.70 13.85
N ALA A 140 -1.58 -17.61 13.78
CA ALA A 140 -1.70 -16.60 14.82
C ALA A 140 -3.16 -16.21 15.07
N PRO A 141 -3.47 -15.56 16.22
CA PRO A 141 -4.78 -14.93 16.43
C PRO A 141 -5.08 -13.87 15.36
N VAL A 142 -6.36 -13.64 15.08
CA VAL A 142 -6.82 -12.70 14.06
C VAL A 142 -6.28 -11.29 14.27
N GLU A 143 -6.17 -10.88 15.53
CA GLU A 143 -5.67 -9.56 15.95
C GLU A 143 -4.21 -9.32 15.51
N ALA A 144 -3.43 -10.38 15.31
CA ALA A 144 -2.04 -10.28 14.86
C ALA A 144 -1.93 -9.74 13.42
N ALA A 145 -2.99 -9.86 12.60
CA ALA A 145 -3.01 -9.35 11.24
C ALA A 145 -3.25 -7.83 11.17
N VAL A 146 -3.90 -7.24 12.18
CA VAL A 146 -4.40 -5.86 12.15
C VAL A 146 -3.32 -4.82 11.83
N PRO A 147 -2.11 -4.85 12.45
CA PRO A 147 -1.09 -3.84 12.15
C PRO A 147 -0.61 -3.86 10.69
N GLU A 148 -0.57 -5.04 10.06
CA GLU A 148 -0.18 -5.17 8.66
C GLU A 148 -1.30 -4.71 7.72
N LEU A 149 -2.56 -5.01 8.05
CA LEU A 149 -3.73 -4.52 7.31
C LEU A 149 -3.86 -2.99 7.39
N GLN A 150 -3.57 -2.40 8.55
CA GLN A 150 -3.50 -0.94 8.74
C GLN A 150 -2.48 -0.29 7.82
N LYS A 151 -1.28 -0.88 7.71
CA LYS A 151 -0.22 -0.37 6.85
C LYS A 151 -0.55 -0.52 5.37
N LEU A 152 -1.19 -1.62 4.99
CA LEU A 152 -1.70 -1.80 3.64
C LEU A 152 -2.74 -0.72 3.32
N ALA A 153 -3.73 -0.51 4.19
CA ALA A 153 -4.76 0.51 3.99
C ALA A 153 -4.15 1.92 3.87
N GLU A 154 -3.25 2.29 4.78
CA GLU A 154 -2.52 3.57 4.75
C GLU A 154 -1.80 3.75 3.41
N SER A 155 -0.96 2.80 3.02
CA SER A 155 -0.16 2.94 1.80
C SER A 155 -1.02 2.98 0.55
N VAL A 156 -2.01 2.08 0.41
CA VAL A 156 -2.84 1.98 -0.80
C VAL A 156 -3.71 3.21 -1.00
N VAL A 157 -4.36 3.71 0.07
CA VAL A 157 -5.18 4.93 0.00
C VAL A 157 -4.33 6.13 -0.40
N ARG A 158 -3.09 6.21 0.10
CA ARG A 158 -2.20 7.35 -0.09
C ARG A 158 -1.36 7.29 -1.37
N VAL A 159 -1.39 6.20 -2.14
CA VAL A 159 -0.73 6.13 -3.45
C VAL A 159 -1.14 7.31 -4.32
N ASP A 160 -2.43 7.62 -4.35
CA ASP A 160 -2.92 8.67 -5.24
C ASP A 160 -2.56 10.07 -4.77
N TRP A 161 -2.51 10.32 -3.45
CA TRP A 161 -2.01 11.60 -2.95
C TRP A 161 -0.61 11.88 -3.47
N MET A 162 0.22 10.83 -3.65
CA MET A 162 1.63 11.01 -4.00
C MET A 162 1.77 11.32 -5.48
N ARG A 163 0.87 10.76 -6.29
CA ARG A 163 0.86 10.92 -7.75
C ARG A 163 0.11 12.17 -8.18
N ARG A 164 -0.95 12.53 -7.46
CA ARG A 164 -1.88 13.63 -7.78
C ARG A 164 -2.13 14.51 -6.55
N PRO A 165 -1.10 15.15 -5.97
CA PRO A 165 -1.25 15.92 -4.73
C PRO A 165 -2.29 17.04 -4.82
N ALA A 166 -2.49 17.62 -6.00
CA ALA A 166 -3.51 18.66 -6.24
C ALA A 166 -4.96 18.21 -5.98
N LEU A 167 -5.24 16.89 -5.93
CA LEU A 167 -6.55 16.37 -5.55
C LEU A 167 -6.74 16.30 -4.03
N TYR A 168 -5.68 16.46 -3.24
CA TYR A 168 -5.72 16.21 -1.79
C TYR A 168 -5.33 17.41 -0.97
N PHE A 169 -4.45 18.27 -1.49
CA PHE A 169 -3.88 19.40 -0.80
C PHE A 169 -4.26 20.71 -1.49
N PRO A 170 -4.41 21.82 -0.75
CA PRO A 170 -4.50 23.13 -1.35
C PRO A 170 -3.22 23.44 -2.12
N PRO A 171 -3.27 24.37 -3.08
CA PRO A 171 -2.06 24.81 -3.78
C PRO A 171 -1.02 25.32 -2.79
N GLU A 172 0.25 25.02 -3.06
CA GLU A 172 1.36 25.47 -2.23
C GLU A 172 1.41 27.00 -2.18
N LYS A 173 1.62 27.53 -0.98
CA LYS A 173 1.78 28.97 -0.76
C LYS A 173 3.17 29.40 -1.22
N SER A 174 3.26 30.54 -1.91
CA SER A 174 4.54 31.15 -2.22
C SER A 174 5.20 31.74 -0.97
N ALA A 175 6.51 32.00 -1.02
CA ALA A 175 7.21 32.69 0.06
C ALA A 175 6.58 34.06 0.38
N ALA A 176 6.03 34.76 -0.62
CA ALA A 176 5.33 36.02 -0.43
C ALA A 176 3.97 35.84 0.28
N ASP A 177 3.24 34.77 -0.01
CA ASP A 177 1.99 34.44 0.70
C ASP A 177 2.28 34.17 2.18
N ILE A 178 3.32 33.37 2.45
CA ILE A 178 3.76 33.06 3.81
C ILE A 178 4.20 34.33 4.54
N ALA A 179 5.00 35.19 3.90
CA ALA A 179 5.43 36.46 4.49
C ALA A 179 4.24 37.35 4.88
N ARG A 180 3.24 37.47 3.99
CA ARG A 180 2.01 38.23 4.27
C ARG A 180 1.22 37.66 5.45
N GLU A 181 1.14 36.34 5.59
CA GLU A 181 0.47 35.71 6.73
C GLU A 181 1.13 36.04 8.07
N TRP A 182 2.47 36.04 8.10
CA TRP A 182 3.22 36.43 9.30
C TRP A 182 3.15 37.93 9.61
N GLU A 183 2.99 38.78 8.60
CA GLU A 183 2.77 40.22 8.78
C GLU A 183 1.35 40.53 9.29
N GLN A 184 0.35 39.76 8.84
CA GLN A 184 -1.06 39.96 9.20
C GLN A 184 -1.46 39.28 10.52
N GLY A 185 -0.80 38.18 10.90
CA GLY A 185 -1.04 37.42 12.14
C GLY A 185 -0.50 38.07 13.43
N ARG A 186 -0.10 39.34 13.39
CA ARG A 186 0.51 40.10 14.50
C ARG A 186 -0.38 41.22 15.07
N ARG A 187 -1.70 41.13 14.90
CA ARG A 187 -2.69 42.01 15.55
C ARG A 187 -3.60 41.23 16.48
#